data_AF-X1N5E2-F1
#
_entry.id   AF-X1N5E2-F1
#
_cell.length_a   1.000
_cell.length_b   1.000
_cell.length_c   1.000
_cell.angle_alpha   90.00
_cell.angle_beta   90.00
_cell.angle_gamma   90.00
#
_symmetry.space_group_name_H-M   'P 1'
#
loop_
_entity.id
_entity.type
_entity.pdbx_description
1 polymer ?
#
loop_
_entity_poly.entity_id
_entity_poly.type
_entity_poly.pdbx_seq_one_letter_code
_entity_poly.pdbx_strand_id
1 'polypeptide(L)'
;MESPELFIETVTLKFLDAKNLRAAIASMSSGHGIISVDGKSNSLIVCDTKENLEKILTQIRQADRTPEQIMVEVVILDVQLEDDTEIGTDWDRIFKPERDEWYVQDLIPSTSILGTGFGGFFGVTKRDIIGVVHALQEIRDVEILASPRILVTSGEEASIQTIEEIPYIELSQTSGGGAGSFAISSTEFKEAGVTLRVKATVTDDQKILMTIESEQSINTGVEGVGDSTVPIIDKRKP
;
A
#
# COMPACT_ATOMS: atom_id res chain seq x y z
N MET A 1 -20.35 -54.69 -32.87
CA MET A 1 -20.05 -53.80 -31.72
C MET A 1 -21.23 -52.86 -31.61
N GLU A 2 -22.07 -53.04 -30.59
CA GLU A 2 -23.16 -52.11 -30.29
C GLU A 2 -22.56 -50.75 -29.91
N SER A 3 -23.10 -49.69 -30.49
CA SER A 3 -22.79 -48.33 -30.05
C SER A 3 -23.32 -48.18 -28.61
N PRO A 4 -22.50 -47.73 -27.65
CA PRO A 4 -22.94 -47.56 -26.28
C PRO A 4 -24.07 -46.52 -26.18
N GLU A 5 -25.03 -46.73 -25.28
CA GLU A 5 -26.10 -45.77 -25.00
C GLU A 5 -25.50 -44.49 -24.38
N LEU A 6 -25.83 -43.35 -24.98
CA LEU A 6 -25.42 -42.03 -24.52
C LEU A 6 -26.54 -41.36 -23.75
N PHE A 7 -26.20 -40.76 -22.62
CA PHE A 7 -27.10 -40.02 -21.75
C PHE A 7 -26.69 -38.56 -21.73
N ILE A 8 -27.69 -37.67 -21.79
CA ILE A 8 -27.50 -36.23 -21.73
C ILE A 8 -27.98 -35.69 -20.39
N GLU A 9 -27.14 -34.90 -19.74
CA GLU A 9 -27.50 -34.19 -18.51
C GLU A 9 -27.03 -32.74 -18.59
N THR A 10 -27.83 -31.84 -18.04
CA THR A 10 -27.52 -30.41 -17.97
C THR A 10 -27.30 -30.03 -16.51
N VAL A 11 -26.14 -29.45 -16.23
CA VAL A 11 -25.75 -29.02 -14.88
C VAL A 11 -25.50 -27.52 -14.89
N THR A 12 -26.20 -26.80 -14.04
CA THR A 12 -25.96 -25.37 -13.81
C THR A 12 -24.94 -25.20 -12.70
N LEU A 13 -23.87 -24.45 -12.97
CA LEU A 13 -22.81 -24.16 -12.00
C LEU A 13 -23.12 -22.88 -11.24
N LYS A 14 -22.80 -22.86 -9.94
CA LYS A 14 -23.09 -21.73 -9.05
C LYS A 14 -21.91 -20.80 -8.85
N PHE A 15 -20.72 -21.36 -8.64
CA PHE A 15 -19.53 -20.59 -8.25
C PHE A 15 -18.41 -20.68 -9.29
N LEU A 16 -18.33 -21.78 -10.03
CA LEU A 16 -17.33 -21.96 -11.09
C LEU A 16 -17.84 -21.53 -12.47
N ASP A 17 -16.93 -21.02 -13.32
CA ASP A 17 -17.23 -20.71 -14.71
C ASP A 17 -17.22 -22.00 -15.57
N ALA A 18 -18.33 -22.24 -16.28
CA ALA A 18 -18.52 -23.35 -17.20
C ALA A 18 -17.44 -23.39 -18.29
N LYS A 19 -16.93 -22.24 -18.74
CA LYS A 19 -15.88 -22.18 -19.77
C LYS A 19 -14.57 -22.78 -19.28
N ASN A 20 -14.16 -22.45 -18.06
CA ASN A 20 -12.93 -22.94 -17.46
C ASN A 20 -13.03 -24.43 -17.11
N LEU A 21 -14.18 -24.86 -16.58
CA LEU A 21 -14.41 -26.27 -16.25
C LEU A 21 -14.47 -27.19 -17.48
N ARG A 22 -15.00 -26.71 -18.61
CA ARG A 22 -15.03 -27.49 -19.86
C ARG A 22 -13.63 -27.98 -20.24
N ALA A 23 -12.61 -27.13 -20.12
CA ALA A 23 -11.24 -27.49 -20.49
C ALA A 23 -10.69 -28.64 -19.62
N ALA A 24 -10.99 -28.62 -18.31
CA ALA A 24 -10.58 -29.68 -17.39
C ALA A 24 -11.31 -31.00 -17.66
N ILE A 25 -12.63 -30.94 -17.86
CA ILE A 25 -13.49 -32.12 -17.98
C ILE A 25 -13.45 -32.73 -19.40
N ALA A 26 -13.07 -31.97 -20.43
CA ALA A 26 -12.91 -32.49 -21.78
C ALA A 26 -11.94 -33.68 -21.87
N SER A 27 -10.92 -33.71 -21.01
CA SER A 27 -9.97 -34.82 -20.90
C SER A 27 -10.58 -36.09 -20.29
N MET A 28 -11.68 -35.95 -19.55
CA MET A 28 -12.39 -37.05 -18.90
C MET A 28 -13.52 -37.62 -19.76
N SER A 29 -13.90 -36.95 -20.86
CA SER A 29 -14.94 -37.41 -21.77
C SER A 29 -14.55 -38.70 -22.46
N SER A 30 -15.51 -39.60 -22.69
CA SER A 30 -15.27 -40.76 -23.55
C SER A 30 -15.04 -40.32 -25.00
N GLY A 31 -14.46 -41.20 -25.83
CA GLY A 31 -14.24 -40.92 -27.25
C GLY A 31 -15.53 -40.66 -28.07
N HIS A 32 -16.70 -40.90 -27.48
CA HIS A 32 -18.02 -40.64 -28.06
C HIS A 32 -18.81 -39.54 -27.33
N GLY A 33 -18.23 -38.96 -26.26
CA GLY A 33 -18.88 -37.94 -25.45
C GLY A 33 -18.74 -36.54 -26.03
N ILE A 34 -19.76 -35.71 -25.85
CA ILE A 34 -19.77 -34.30 -26.25
C ILE A 34 -20.10 -33.45 -25.03
N ILE A 35 -19.22 -32.49 -24.74
CA ILE A 35 -19.43 -31.49 -23.69
C ILE A 35 -19.64 -30.13 -24.36
N SER A 36 -20.79 -29.52 -24.09
CA SER A 36 -21.12 -28.17 -24.54
C SER A 36 -21.32 -27.23 -23.35
N VAL A 37 -21.04 -25.95 -23.58
CA VAL A 37 -21.20 -24.89 -22.56
C VAL A 37 -22.29 -23.96 -23.07
N ASP A 38 -23.28 -23.69 -22.22
CA ASP A 38 -24.17 -22.54 -22.39
C ASP A 38 -23.67 -21.39 -21.51
N GLY A 39 -23.06 -20.39 -22.16
CA GLY A 39 -22.49 -19.23 -21.49
C GLY A 39 -23.54 -18.26 -20.94
N LYS A 40 -24.81 -18.32 -21.39
CA LYS A 40 -25.86 -17.43 -20.88
C LYS A 40 -26.37 -17.86 -19.50
N SER A 41 -26.46 -19.16 -19.27
CA SER A 41 -26.96 -19.74 -18.03
C SER A 41 -25.87 -20.34 -17.14
N ASN A 42 -24.59 -20.14 -17.48
CA ASN A 42 -23.43 -20.79 -16.85
C ASN A 42 -23.66 -22.29 -16.60
N SER A 43 -24.16 -22.98 -17.64
CA SER A 43 -24.53 -24.40 -17.56
C SER A 43 -23.67 -25.26 -18.50
N LEU A 44 -23.32 -26.45 -18.03
CA LEU A 44 -22.64 -27.49 -18.78
C LEU A 44 -23.65 -28.53 -19.24
N ILE A 45 -23.66 -28.81 -20.54
CA ILE A 45 -24.43 -29.89 -21.14
C ILE A 45 -23.44 -31.01 -21.44
N VAL A 46 -23.57 -32.13 -20.74
CA VAL A 46 -22.70 -33.29 -20.86
C VAL A 46 -23.47 -34.43 -21.49
N CYS A 47 -22.97 -34.94 -22.61
CA CYS A 47 -23.48 -36.13 -23.28
C CYS A 47 -22.41 -37.22 -23.27
N ASP A 48 -22.61 -38.30 -22.53
CA ASP A 48 -21.65 -39.41 -22.44
C ASP A 48 -22.34 -40.72 -22.01
N THR A 49 -21.59 -41.82 -21.97
CA THR A 49 -21.99 -43.08 -21.37
C THR A 49 -22.38 -42.91 -19.90
N LYS A 50 -23.33 -43.72 -19.42
CA LYS A 50 -23.86 -43.64 -18.06
C LYS A 50 -22.78 -43.64 -16.97
N GLU A 51 -21.79 -44.54 -17.10
CA GLU A 51 -20.72 -44.68 -16.10
C GLU A 51 -19.83 -43.43 -16.03
N ASN A 52 -19.52 -42.82 -17.19
CA ASN A 52 -18.66 -41.64 -17.22
C ASN A 52 -19.41 -40.37 -16.80
N LEU A 53 -20.69 -40.29 -17.14
CA LEU A 53 -21.57 -39.21 -16.71
C LEU A 53 -21.64 -39.13 -15.18
N GLU A 54 -21.86 -40.26 -14.49
CA GLU A 54 -21.89 -40.30 -13.01
C GLU A 54 -20.56 -39.85 -12.38
N LYS A 55 -19.43 -40.25 -12.98
CA LYS A 55 -18.09 -39.80 -12.55
C LYS A 55 -17.93 -38.29 -12.72
N ILE A 56 -18.27 -37.75 -13.89
CA ILE A 56 -18.17 -36.31 -14.20
C ILE A 56 -19.04 -35.50 -13.25
N LEU A 57 -20.30 -35.91 -13.02
CA LEU A 57 -21.22 -35.21 -12.13
C LEU A 57 -20.71 -35.17 -10.68
N THR A 58 -20.15 -36.28 -10.21
CA THR A 58 -19.59 -36.34 -8.86
C THR A 58 -18.42 -35.37 -8.71
N GLN A 59 -17.55 -35.28 -9.72
CA GLN A 59 -16.43 -34.33 -9.73
C GLN A 59 -16.89 -32.88 -9.82
N ILE A 60 -17.89 -32.57 -10.66
CA ILE A 60 -18.45 -31.22 -10.75
C ILE A 60 -19.02 -30.78 -9.39
N ARG A 61 -19.74 -31.67 -8.70
CA ARG A 61 -20.31 -31.36 -7.36
C ARG A 61 -19.24 -31.16 -6.29
N GLN A 62 -18.11 -31.86 -6.37
CA GLN A 62 -16.99 -31.67 -5.45
C GLN A 62 -16.22 -30.37 -5.74
N ALA A 63 -16.12 -29.98 -7.01
CA ALA A 63 -15.45 -28.76 -7.44
C ALA A 63 -16.28 -27.49 -7.17
N ASP A 64 -17.59 -27.50 -7.46
CA ASP A 64 -18.50 -26.35 -7.30
C ASP A 64 -18.97 -26.17 -5.86
N ARG A 65 -18.02 -26.05 -4.93
CA ARG A 65 -18.26 -25.71 -3.53
C ARG A 65 -18.28 -24.20 -3.32
N THR A 66 -18.96 -23.75 -2.27
CA THR A 66 -18.95 -22.34 -1.87
C THR A 66 -17.52 -21.90 -1.56
N PRO A 67 -17.00 -20.86 -2.22
CA PRO A 67 -15.64 -20.40 -1.97
C PRO A 67 -15.58 -19.65 -0.64
N GLU A 68 -14.43 -19.75 0.02
CA GLU A 68 -14.17 -19.04 1.27
C GLU A 68 -13.82 -17.57 0.99
N GLN A 69 -14.28 -16.69 1.87
CA GLN A 69 -14.00 -15.25 1.81
C GLN A 69 -13.05 -14.86 2.93
N ILE A 70 -12.10 -13.98 2.60
CA ILE A 70 -11.06 -13.50 3.51
C ILE A 70 -11.16 -11.98 3.56
N MET A 71 -11.35 -11.42 4.75
CA MET A 71 -11.22 -9.99 4.97
C MET A 71 -9.76 -9.66 5.25
N VAL A 72 -9.21 -8.73 4.49
CA VAL A 72 -7.84 -8.25 4.66
C VAL A 72 -7.89 -6.78 5.05
N GLU A 73 -7.29 -6.47 6.19
CA GLU A 73 -7.13 -5.11 6.71
C GLU A 73 -5.63 -4.80 6.78
N VAL A 74 -5.23 -3.69 6.17
CA VAL A 74 -3.84 -3.23 6.16
C VAL A 74 -3.80 -1.91 6.93
N VAL A 75 -2.82 -1.74 7.82
CA VAL A 75 -2.59 -0.49 8.53
C VAL A 75 -1.26 0.08 8.09
N ILE A 76 -1.28 1.29 7.52
CA ILE A 76 -0.09 2.01 7.08
C ILE A 76 0.24 3.09 8.10
N LEU A 77 1.43 3.02 8.69
CA LEU A 77 1.91 3.94 9.71
C LEU A 77 3.02 4.82 9.15
N ASP A 78 2.94 6.13 9.39
CA ASP A 78 4.08 7.03 9.25
C ASP A 78 4.77 7.21 10.59
N VAL A 79 6.10 7.21 10.58
CA VAL A 79 6.90 7.55 11.74
C VAL A 79 7.83 8.67 11.31
N GLN A 80 7.52 9.89 11.74
CA GLN A 80 8.43 11.02 11.60
C GLN A 80 9.40 10.97 12.78
N LEU A 81 10.68 10.74 12.47
CA LEU A 81 11.75 10.92 13.45
C LEU A 81 12.30 12.32 13.26
N GLU A 82 11.95 13.19 14.18
CA GLU A 82 12.71 14.40 14.45
C GLU A 82 13.80 13.99 15.46
N ASP A 83 15.04 14.41 15.23
CA ASP A 83 16.22 14.03 16.02
C ASP A 83 16.93 15.34 16.41
N ASP A 84 16.32 16.08 17.34
CA ASP A 84 16.76 17.41 17.78
C ASP A 84 17.59 17.36 19.09
N THR A 85 18.19 16.21 19.39
CA THR A 85 18.97 16.05 20.63
C THR A 85 20.46 16.29 20.41
N GLU A 86 20.91 17.55 20.53
CA GLU A 86 22.34 17.90 20.61
C GLU A 86 22.73 18.33 22.04
N ILE A 87 23.49 17.47 22.74
CA ILE A 87 24.06 17.79 24.07
C ILE A 87 25.58 17.87 23.95
N GLY A 88 26.13 19.07 24.04
CA GLY A 88 27.58 19.35 24.00
C GLY A 88 28.05 20.21 25.18
N THR A 89 29.32 20.05 25.59
CA THR A 89 29.98 20.92 26.58
C THR A 89 31.36 21.31 26.07
N ASP A 90 31.68 22.60 26.11
CA ASP A 90 32.98 23.11 25.65
C ASP A 90 34.05 22.96 26.74
N TRP A 91 34.83 21.88 26.66
CA TRP A 91 35.86 21.55 27.66
C TRP A 91 37.11 22.45 27.59
N ASP A 92 37.41 23.08 26.44
CA ASP A 92 38.62 23.91 26.30
C ASP A 92 38.54 25.19 27.14
N ARG A 93 37.33 25.72 27.33
CA ARG A 93 37.03 26.86 28.21
C ARG A 93 37.11 26.53 29.71
N ILE A 94 36.90 25.27 30.09
CA ILE A 94 36.92 24.84 31.50
C ILE A 94 38.38 24.66 31.99
N PHE A 95 39.29 24.22 31.11
CA PHE A 95 40.66 23.85 31.51
C PHE A 95 41.75 24.89 31.21
N LYS A 96 41.43 26.01 30.55
CA LYS A 96 42.35 27.14 30.32
C LYS A 96 41.96 28.38 31.14
N PRO A 97 42.31 28.46 32.44
CA PRO A 97 41.97 29.61 33.27
C PRO A 97 42.99 30.74 33.03
N GLU A 98 42.95 31.39 31.86
CA GLU A 98 43.79 32.58 31.64
C GLU A 98 43.18 33.86 32.24
N ARG A 99 41.91 33.84 32.67
CA ARG A 99 41.24 34.96 33.34
C ARG A 99 40.25 34.52 34.42
N ASP A 100 40.03 35.40 35.40
CA ASP A 100 39.07 35.26 36.52
C ASP A 100 37.62 35.45 36.03
N GLU A 101 37.20 34.65 35.06
CA GLU A 101 35.91 34.77 34.36
C GLU A 101 34.94 33.68 34.79
N TRP A 102 33.70 34.07 35.06
CA TRP A 102 32.61 33.16 35.43
C TRP A 102 32.06 32.54 34.14
N TYR A 103 32.15 31.22 33.98
CA TYR A 103 31.67 30.52 32.79
C TYR A 103 30.31 29.88 33.06
N VAL A 104 29.30 30.25 32.28
CA VAL A 104 27.98 29.63 32.27
C VAL A 104 27.66 29.27 30.81
N GLN A 105 27.35 28.00 30.56
CA GLN A 105 26.87 27.55 29.25
C GLN A 105 25.38 27.20 29.35
N ASP A 106 24.56 27.92 28.59
CA ASP A 106 23.14 27.59 28.39
C ASP A 106 23.04 26.46 27.35
N LEU A 107 22.28 25.42 27.69
CA LEU A 107 22.02 24.27 26.81
C LEU A 107 20.81 24.50 25.88
N ILE A 108 20.26 25.73 25.87
CA ILE A 108 19.19 26.17 24.98
C ILE A 108 19.46 27.62 24.51
N PRO A 109 19.05 27.99 23.28
CA PRO A 109 19.30 29.31 22.74
C PRO A 109 18.32 30.33 23.34
N SER A 110 18.57 30.80 24.56
CA SER A 110 17.81 31.91 25.16
C SER A 110 18.74 32.96 25.75
N THR A 111 18.42 34.24 25.53
CA THR A 111 19.31 35.39 25.75
C THR A 111 19.29 35.96 27.17
N SER A 112 18.99 35.15 28.20
CA SER A 112 18.83 35.66 29.57
C SER A 112 19.26 34.69 30.67
N ILE A 113 20.33 35.05 31.39
CA ILE A 113 21.05 34.25 32.40
C ILE A 113 20.30 34.18 33.76
N LEU A 114 19.10 34.75 33.89
CA LEU A 114 18.29 34.73 35.13
C LEU A 114 16.77 34.62 34.84
N GLY A 115 16.38 33.76 33.90
CA GLY A 115 14.98 33.50 33.56
C GLY A 115 14.49 32.15 34.06
N THR A 116 13.32 32.11 34.70
CA THR A 116 12.55 30.89 35.00
C THR A 116 12.03 30.24 33.71
N GLY A 117 12.94 29.71 32.90
CA GLY A 117 12.65 28.93 31.69
C GLY A 117 13.06 27.47 31.87
N PHE A 118 12.43 26.57 31.11
CA PHE A 118 12.84 25.17 31.04
C PHE A 118 14.16 25.07 30.27
N GLY A 119 15.28 24.91 30.98
CA GLY A 119 16.64 24.75 30.44
C GLY A 119 17.65 24.47 31.55
N GLY A 120 18.71 23.70 31.26
CA GLY A 120 19.80 23.41 32.19
C GLY A 120 20.98 24.36 31.99
N PHE A 121 21.67 24.72 33.08
CA PHE A 121 22.88 25.53 33.04
C PHE A 121 24.03 24.82 33.76
N PHE A 122 25.24 24.99 33.23
CA PHE A 122 26.46 24.50 33.85
C PHE A 122 27.38 25.67 34.19
N GLY A 123 27.80 25.80 35.45
CA GLY A 123 28.65 26.89 35.92
C GLY A 123 29.83 26.42 36.77
N VAL A 124 31.01 27.01 36.58
CA VAL A 124 32.21 26.70 37.36
C VAL A 124 32.72 27.97 38.06
N THR A 125 32.96 27.89 39.37
CA THR A 125 33.69 28.91 40.15
C THR A 125 34.98 28.33 40.71
N LYS A 126 35.92 29.20 41.12
CA LYS A 126 37.33 28.90 41.48
C LYS A 126 37.55 27.73 42.46
N ARG A 127 36.51 27.27 43.17
CA ARG A 127 36.56 26.13 44.11
C ARG A 127 35.35 25.19 44.06
N ASP A 128 34.25 25.56 43.40
CA ASP A 128 33.01 24.80 43.40
C ASP A 128 32.45 24.68 41.98
N ILE A 129 31.90 23.50 41.67
CA ILE A 129 31.17 23.24 40.43
C ILE A 129 29.69 23.28 40.79
N ILE A 130 28.90 24.14 40.12
CA ILE A 130 27.45 24.20 40.28
C ILE A 130 26.84 23.85 38.91
N GLY A 131 26.27 22.65 38.80
CA GLY A 131 25.61 22.19 37.57
C GLY A 131 24.19 21.72 37.85
N VAL A 132 23.22 22.24 37.10
CA VAL A 132 21.85 21.72 37.08
C VAL A 132 21.53 21.33 35.64
N VAL A 133 21.50 20.01 35.37
CA VAL A 133 21.21 19.47 34.04
C VAL A 133 19.72 19.13 33.97
N HIS A 134 18.99 19.81 33.10
CA HIS A 134 17.63 19.43 32.70
C HIS A 134 17.71 18.88 31.28
N ALA A 135 17.42 17.59 31.11
CA ALA A 135 17.38 16.93 29.81
C ALA A 135 15.93 16.87 29.32
N LEU A 136 15.68 17.35 28.10
CA LEU A 136 14.41 17.18 27.40
C LEU A 136 14.55 16.00 26.43
N GLN A 137 13.63 15.05 26.49
CA GLN A 137 13.58 13.89 25.62
C GLN A 137 12.47 14.10 24.59
N GLU A 138 12.82 13.93 23.32
CA GLU A 138 11.92 14.08 22.19
C GLU A 138 10.85 12.98 22.14
N ILE A 139 9.61 13.37 21.83
CA ILE A 139 8.45 12.47 21.74
C ILE A 139 8.34 11.98 20.30
N ARG A 140 8.21 10.67 20.12
CA ARG A 140 7.99 10.05 18.81
C ARG A 140 6.50 10.04 18.49
N ASP A 141 6.09 10.82 17.51
CA ASP A 141 4.72 10.81 17.01
C ASP A 141 4.58 9.79 15.88
N VAL A 142 3.62 8.88 16.04
CA VAL A 142 3.24 7.87 15.03
C VAL A 142 1.87 8.27 14.50
N GLU A 143 1.80 8.60 13.22
CA GLU A 143 0.54 8.96 12.57
C GLU A 143 0.02 7.79 11.72
N ILE A 144 -1.24 7.39 11.95
CA ILE A 144 -1.90 6.39 11.11
C ILE A 144 -2.39 7.10 9.85
N LEU A 145 -1.79 6.78 8.70
CA LEU A 145 -2.14 7.42 7.45
C LEU A 145 -3.38 6.80 6.81
N ALA A 146 -3.51 5.48 6.85
CA ALA A 146 -4.62 4.77 6.22
C ALA A 146 -4.82 3.34 6.77
N SER A 147 -6.09 2.91 6.81
CA SER A 147 -6.48 1.53 7.15
C SER A 147 -7.45 0.93 6.11
N PRO A 148 -7.00 0.65 4.87
CA PRO A 148 -7.85 0.03 3.86
C PRO A 148 -8.24 -1.39 4.26
N ARG A 149 -9.51 -1.74 3.98
CA ARG A 149 -10.07 -3.08 4.15
C ARG A 149 -10.70 -3.57 2.87
N ILE A 150 -10.43 -4.82 2.51
CA ILE A 150 -10.95 -5.46 1.30
C ILE A 150 -11.32 -6.90 1.61
N LEU A 151 -12.47 -7.34 1.09
CA LEU A 151 -12.92 -8.72 1.19
C LEU A 151 -12.64 -9.43 -0.13
N VAL A 152 -11.92 -10.54 -0.07
CA VAL A 152 -11.43 -11.27 -1.24
C VAL A 152 -11.90 -12.73 -1.20
N THR A 153 -12.16 -13.30 -2.37
CA THR A 153 -12.45 -14.74 -2.51
C THR A 153 -11.13 -15.51 -2.52
N SER A 154 -11.08 -16.67 -1.87
CA SER A 154 -9.88 -17.53 -1.85
C SER A 154 -9.42 -17.89 -3.27
N GLY A 155 -8.18 -17.51 -3.61
CA GLY A 155 -7.55 -17.76 -4.90
C GLY A 155 -7.73 -16.64 -5.94
N GLU A 156 -8.62 -15.69 -5.67
CA GLU A 156 -8.91 -14.55 -6.56
C GLU A 156 -8.13 -13.31 -6.09
N GLU A 157 -7.72 -12.49 -7.06
CA GLU A 157 -7.07 -11.21 -6.78
C GLU A 157 -8.13 -10.11 -6.68
N ALA A 158 -8.00 -9.26 -5.68
CA ALA A 158 -8.85 -8.10 -5.53
C ALA A 158 -8.00 -6.85 -5.29
N SER A 159 -8.51 -5.71 -5.73
CA SER A 159 -7.85 -4.43 -5.54
C SER A 159 -8.83 -3.37 -5.07
N ILE A 160 -8.32 -2.45 -4.25
CA ILE A 160 -9.04 -1.26 -3.81
C ILE A 160 -8.12 -0.06 -4.00
N GLN A 161 -8.65 0.98 -4.64
CA GLN A 161 -7.95 2.23 -4.90
C GLN A 161 -8.79 3.37 -4.32
N THR A 162 -8.16 4.21 -3.52
CA THR A 162 -8.75 5.44 -2.98
C THR A 162 -7.79 6.55 -3.35
N ILE A 163 -8.03 7.16 -4.51
CA ILE A 163 -7.18 8.16 -5.14
C ILE A 163 -7.92 9.48 -5.31
N GLU A 164 -7.15 10.56 -5.27
CA GLU A 164 -7.48 11.95 -5.56
C GLU A 164 -6.66 12.37 -6.79
N GLU A 165 -7.32 12.96 -7.78
CA GLU A 165 -6.68 13.47 -8.99
C GLU A 165 -6.44 14.98 -8.87
N ILE A 166 -5.17 15.38 -8.82
CA ILE A 166 -4.76 16.77 -8.69
C ILE A 166 -4.42 17.32 -10.09
N PRO A 167 -5.21 18.28 -10.63
CA PRO A 167 -4.91 18.89 -11.91
C PRO A 167 -3.69 19.81 -11.83
N TYR A 168 -2.85 19.80 -12.86
CA TYR A 168 -1.79 20.78 -13.07
C TYR A 168 -1.69 21.16 -14.54
N ILE A 169 -1.16 22.36 -14.81
CA ILE A 169 -1.01 22.85 -16.17
C ILE A 169 0.39 22.49 -16.70
N GLU A 170 0.45 21.81 -17.84
CA GLU A 170 1.69 21.57 -18.57
C GLU A 170 1.75 22.55 -19.75
N LEU A 171 2.80 23.39 -19.79
CA LEU A 171 3.02 24.29 -20.92
C LEU A 171 3.80 23.54 -22.00
N SER A 172 3.14 23.25 -23.12
CA SER A 172 3.82 22.82 -24.34
C SER A 172 4.18 24.05 -25.18
N GLN A 173 5.48 24.31 -25.36
CA GLN A 173 5.94 25.31 -26.33
C GLN A 173 5.81 24.72 -27.73
N THR A 174 4.89 25.25 -28.54
CA THR A 174 4.97 25.01 -29.99
C THR A 174 6.12 25.82 -30.56
N SER A 175 7.03 25.15 -31.27
CA SER A 175 8.15 25.79 -31.95
C SER A 175 7.64 26.59 -33.16
N GLY A 176 7.27 27.84 -32.92
CA GLY A 176 6.96 28.84 -33.94
C GLY A 176 7.83 30.06 -33.75
N GLY A 177 8.92 30.17 -34.50
CA GLY A 177 9.82 31.33 -34.46
C GLY A 177 9.15 32.58 -35.03
N GLY A 178 8.61 33.43 -34.14
CA GLY A 178 8.03 34.73 -34.48
C GLY A 178 7.28 35.35 -33.30
N ALA A 179 7.20 36.69 -33.28
CA ALA A 179 6.53 37.47 -32.24
C ALA A 179 5.03 37.15 -32.18
N GLY A 180 4.66 36.18 -31.34
CA GLY A 180 3.30 35.67 -31.20
C GLY A 180 3.22 34.19 -30.80
N SER A 181 4.23 33.67 -30.09
CA SER A 181 4.21 32.29 -29.60
C SER A 181 3.09 32.15 -28.56
N PHE A 182 2.03 31.40 -28.92
CA PHE A 182 1.01 31.00 -27.98
C PHE A 182 1.50 29.74 -27.26
N ALA A 183 1.66 29.82 -25.94
CA ALA A 183 1.82 28.63 -25.13
C ALA A 183 0.49 27.87 -25.11
N ILE A 184 0.48 26.63 -25.61
CA ILE A 184 -0.67 25.75 -25.44
C ILE A 184 -0.52 25.12 -24.07
N SER A 185 -1.37 25.50 -23.13
CA SER A 185 -1.49 24.87 -21.83
C SER A 185 -2.43 23.68 -21.94
N SER A 186 -1.95 22.50 -21.58
CA SER A 186 -2.76 21.30 -21.37
C SER A 186 -2.97 21.09 -19.87
N THR A 187 -4.12 20.58 -19.46
CA THR A 187 -4.34 20.15 -18.07
C THR A 187 -4.05 18.67 -17.97
N GLU A 188 -3.11 18.29 -17.12
CA GLU A 188 -2.76 16.92 -16.79
C GLU A 188 -3.08 16.65 -15.32
N PHE A 189 -3.22 15.38 -14.94
CA PHE A 189 -3.60 15.00 -13.58
C PHE A 189 -2.52 14.14 -12.93
N LYS A 190 -2.20 14.42 -11.66
CA LYS A 190 -1.43 13.50 -10.82
C LYS A 190 -2.34 12.83 -9.80
N GLU A 191 -2.25 11.51 -9.71
CA GLU A 191 -2.97 10.72 -8.72
C GLU A 191 -2.21 10.69 -7.38
N ALA A 192 -2.91 10.99 -6.29
CA ALA A 192 -2.46 10.83 -4.92
C ALA A 192 -3.46 9.96 -4.15
N GLY A 193 -3.02 8.98 -3.37
CA GLY A 193 -3.93 8.13 -2.60
C GLY A 193 -3.33 6.78 -2.24
N VAL A 194 -4.20 5.84 -1.86
CA VAL A 194 -3.80 4.49 -1.45
C VAL A 194 -4.34 3.48 -2.46
N THR A 195 -3.45 2.64 -2.97
CA THR A 195 -3.77 1.48 -3.80
C THR A 195 -3.35 0.23 -3.06
N LEU A 196 -4.28 -0.69 -2.85
CA LEU A 196 -4.03 -1.99 -2.23
C LEU A 196 -4.46 -3.08 -3.21
N ARG A 197 -3.54 -3.97 -3.56
CA ARG A 197 -3.80 -5.21 -4.29
C ARG A 197 -3.49 -6.40 -3.39
N VAL A 198 -4.43 -7.33 -3.30
CA VAL A 198 -4.30 -8.50 -2.43
C VAL A 198 -4.75 -9.73 -3.18
N LYS A 199 -3.93 -10.78 -3.08
CA LYS A 199 -4.32 -12.13 -3.44
C LYS A 199 -4.16 -13.01 -2.21
N ALA A 200 -5.25 -13.57 -1.73
CA ALA A 200 -5.24 -14.46 -0.57
C ALA A 200 -5.78 -15.84 -0.97
N THR A 201 -5.22 -16.90 -0.41
CA THR A 201 -5.64 -18.29 -0.67
C THR A 201 -5.62 -19.07 0.64
N VAL A 202 -6.72 -19.74 0.94
CA VAL A 202 -6.80 -20.65 2.08
C VAL A 202 -6.20 -21.99 1.69
N THR A 203 -5.26 -22.46 2.51
CA THR A 203 -4.61 -23.77 2.38
C THR A 203 -5.40 -24.82 3.17
N ASP A 204 -5.27 -26.10 2.82
CA ASP A 204 -5.93 -27.21 3.51
C ASP A 204 -5.66 -27.24 5.03
N ASP A 205 -4.51 -26.73 5.47
CA ASP A 205 -4.13 -26.56 6.88
C ASP A 205 -4.86 -25.39 7.60
N GLN A 206 -5.89 -24.80 7.00
CA GLN A 206 -6.59 -23.57 7.46
C GLN A 206 -5.66 -22.35 7.62
N LYS A 207 -4.51 -22.36 6.95
CA LYS A 207 -3.60 -21.22 6.88
C LYS A 207 -3.92 -20.36 5.67
N ILE A 208 -3.64 -19.07 5.78
CA ILE A 208 -3.84 -18.11 4.70
C ILE A 208 -2.48 -17.81 4.08
N LEU A 209 -2.32 -18.15 2.80
CA LEU A 209 -1.24 -17.65 1.98
C LEU A 209 -1.70 -16.33 1.36
N MET A 210 -0.91 -15.27 1.51
CA MET A 210 -1.28 -13.95 1.04
C MET A 210 -0.12 -13.25 0.36
N THR A 211 -0.42 -12.63 -0.77
CA THR A 211 0.45 -11.68 -1.46
C THR A 211 -0.22 -10.32 -1.40
N ILE A 212 0.47 -9.33 -0.84
CA ILE A 212 -0.01 -7.96 -0.68
C ILE A 212 0.94 -7.03 -1.43
N GLU A 213 0.37 -6.18 -2.27
CA GLU A 213 1.06 -5.02 -2.83
C GLU A 213 0.29 -3.76 -2.42
N SER A 214 0.92 -2.91 -1.62
CA SER A 214 0.37 -1.61 -1.27
C SER A 214 1.21 -0.50 -1.89
N GLU A 215 0.57 0.49 -2.48
CA GLU A 215 1.19 1.72 -2.92
C GLU A 215 0.47 2.89 -2.25
N GLN A 216 1.24 3.80 -1.67
CA GLN A 216 0.72 5.04 -1.09
C GLN A 216 1.37 6.21 -1.80
N SER A 217 0.55 7.19 -2.15
CA SER A 217 0.96 8.45 -2.76
C SER A 217 0.34 9.59 -1.97
N ILE A 218 1.13 10.56 -1.50
CA ILE A 218 0.65 11.73 -0.75
C ILE A 218 1.14 12.98 -1.45
N ASN A 219 0.28 13.99 -1.54
CA ASN A 219 0.69 15.31 -1.99
C ASN A 219 1.44 16.04 -0.87
N THR A 220 2.75 16.26 -1.02
CA THR A 220 3.60 16.90 -0.01
C THR A 220 3.83 18.39 -0.26
N GLY A 221 3.26 18.93 -1.32
CA GLY A 221 3.31 20.35 -1.63
C GLY A 221 3.21 20.63 -3.10
N VAL A 222 3.50 21.87 -3.47
CA VAL A 222 3.54 22.30 -4.86
C VAL A 222 4.86 22.99 -5.15
N GLU A 223 5.45 22.68 -6.30
CA GLU A 223 6.62 23.36 -6.81
C GLU A 223 6.19 24.29 -7.95
N GLY A 224 6.61 25.55 -7.89
CA GLY A 224 6.41 26.52 -8.96
C GLY A 224 7.50 26.35 -10.02
N VAL A 225 7.13 25.89 -11.22
CA VAL A 225 8.02 25.83 -12.38
C VAL A 225 7.53 26.84 -13.42
N GLY A 226 8.10 28.04 -13.41
CA GLY A 226 7.64 29.16 -14.25
C GLY A 226 6.28 29.71 -13.78
N ASP A 227 5.32 29.83 -14.70
CA ASP A 227 3.92 30.23 -14.40
C ASP A 227 3.02 29.01 -14.06
N SER A 228 3.58 27.79 -13.98
CA SER A 228 2.86 26.57 -13.63
C SER A 228 3.17 26.10 -12.22
N THR A 229 2.14 25.58 -11.54
CA THR A 229 2.25 24.95 -10.22
C THR A 229 2.08 23.44 -10.40
N VAL A 230 3.14 22.68 -10.08
CA VAL A 230 3.16 21.22 -10.22
C VAL A 230 3.09 20.57 -8.83
N PRO A 231 2.18 19.63 -8.57
CA PRO A 231 2.12 18.94 -7.29
C PRO A 231 3.31 17.99 -7.11
N ILE A 232 3.88 17.99 -5.90
CA ILE A 232 4.92 17.07 -5.45
C ILE A 232 4.22 15.87 -4.82
N ILE A 233 4.40 14.69 -5.41
CA ILE A 233 3.81 13.45 -4.92
C ILE A 233 4.92 12.61 -4.29
N ASP A 234 4.85 12.41 -2.97
CA ASP A 234 5.66 11.42 -2.28
C ASP A 234 5.01 10.04 -2.44
N LYS A 235 5.79 9.07 -2.91
CA LYS A 235 5.32 7.71 -3.18
C LYS A 235 6.06 6.71 -2.30
N ARG A 236 5.28 5.93 -1.54
CA ARG A 236 5.77 4.85 -0.69
C ARG A 236 5.29 3.52 -1.23
N LYS A 237 6.26 2.61 -1.43
CA LYS A 237 6.06 1.21 -1.79
C LYS A 237 6.85 0.35 -0.81
N PRO A 238 6.25 -0.69 -0.23
CA PRO A 238 6.96 -1.64 0.63
C PRO A 238 7.95 -2.51 -0.17
#